data_AF-A0A2D3VXB4-F1
#
_entry.id   AF-A0A2D3VXB4-F1
#
_cell.length_a   1.000
_cell.length_b   1.000
_cell.length_c   1.000
_cell.angle_alpha   90.00
_cell.angle_beta   90.00
_cell.angle_gamma   90.00
#
_symmetry.space_group_name_H-M   'P 1'
#
loop_
_entity.id
_entity.type
_entity.pdbx_description
1 polymer ?
#
loop_
_entity_poly.entity_id
_entity_poly.type
_entity_poly.pdbx_seq_one_letter_code
_entity_poly.pdbx_strand_id
1 'polypeptide(L)'
;MPQKQSIIERLISLLQGASWALAVLGAFYAFSLLSPFGFFAALLGMFLGMLPGFVLVVICELAHLQFEKFHELKKQTALLEQILENSNNDTTISHN
;
A
#
# COMPACT_ATOMS: atom_id res chain seq x y z
N MET A 1 21.32 -0.47 -3.27
CA MET A 1 20.98 -0.55 -4.71
C MET A 1 19.59 0.02 -4.89
N PRO A 2 19.38 1.06 -5.72
CA PRO A 2 18.05 1.61 -5.93
C PRO A 2 17.20 0.58 -6.68
N GLN A 3 16.19 0.04 -5.98
CA GLN A 3 15.21 -0.86 -6.55
C GLN A 3 14.42 -0.07 -7.61
N LYS A 4 14.53 -0.48 -8.88
CA LYS A 4 13.77 0.10 -9.99
C LYS A 4 12.29 -0.10 -9.66
N GLN A 5 11.60 0.98 -9.25
CA GLN A 5 10.18 0.91 -8.92
C GLN A 5 9.43 0.24 -10.07
N SER A 6 8.78 -0.87 -9.74
CA SER A 6 7.98 -1.60 -10.70
C SER A 6 6.88 -0.66 -11.22
N ILE A 7 6.50 -0.80 -12.49
CA ILE A 7 5.36 -0.08 -13.06
C ILE A 7 4.12 -0.30 -12.16
N ILE A 8 4.02 -1.47 -11.53
CA ILE A 8 2.95 -1.84 -10.60
C ILE A 8 2.98 -0.99 -9.31
N GLU A 9 4.15 -0.75 -8.72
CA GLU A 9 4.26 0.10 -7.51
C GLU A 9 3.80 1.53 -7.81
N ARG A 10 4.22 2.07 -8.96
CA ARG A 10 3.75 3.38 -9.43
C ARG A 10 2.23 3.42 -9.65
N LEU A 11 1.67 2.36 -10.22
CA LEU A 11 0.22 2.24 -10.42
C LEU A 11 -0.52 2.19 -9.08
N ILE A 12 -0.01 1.43 -8.09
CA ILE A 12 -0.60 1.35 -6.75
C ILE A 12 -0.53 2.71 -6.06
N SER A 13 0.60 3.42 -6.11
CA SER A 13 0.71 4.76 -5.53
C SER A 13 -0.25 5.77 -6.20
N LEU A 14 -0.42 5.68 -7.53
CA LEU A 14 -1.39 6.51 -8.25
C LEU A 14 -2.83 6.17 -7.86
N LEU A 15 -3.15 4.88 -7.72
CA LEU A 15 -4.48 4.41 -7.33
C LEU A 15 -4.80 4.78 -5.88
N GLN A 16 -3.80 4.76 -4.99
CA GLN A 16 -3.92 5.23 -3.62
C GLN A 16 -4.22 6.73 -3.58
N GLY A 17 -3.51 7.54 -4.39
CA GLY A 17 -3.82 8.96 -4.55
C GLY A 17 -5.23 9.21 -5.10
N ALA A 18 -5.64 8.44 -6.10
CA ALA A 18 -7.00 8.50 -6.66
C ALA A 18 -8.07 8.10 -5.63
N SER A 19 -7.76 7.16 -4.73
CA SER A 19 -8.67 6.73 -3.66
C SER A 19 -8.88 7.84 -2.63
N TRP A 20 -7.83 8.58 -2.26
CA TRP A 20 -7.94 9.77 -1.43
C TRP A 20 -8.77 10.87 -2.10
N ALA A 21 -8.52 11.14 -3.38
CA ALA A 21 -9.31 12.09 -4.14
C ALA A 21 -10.79 11.70 -4.18
N LEU A 22 -11.09 10.41 -4.38
CA LEU A 22 -12.45 9.88 -4.36
C LEU A 22 -13.11 10.05 -2.98
N ALA A 23 -12.39 9.81 -1.89
CA ALA A 23 -12.91 10.01 -0.53
C ALA A 23 -13.31 11.48 -0.29
N VAL A 24 -12.45 12.42 -0.69
CA VAL A 24 -12.70 13.86 -0.55
C VAL A 24 -13.85 14.31 -1.45
N LEU A 25 -13.86 13.88 -2.71
CA LEU A 25 -14.92 14.19 -3.66
C LEU A 25 -16.27 13.60 -3.22
N GLY A 26 -16.28 12.36 -2.72
CA GLY A 26 -17.47 11.69 -2.19
C GLY A 26 -18.04 12.43 -0.99
N ALA A 27 -17.18 12.83 -0.04
CA ALA A 27 -17.56 13.67 1.10
C ALA A 27 -18.15 15.02 0.65
N PHE A 28 -17.48 15.73 -0.25
CA PHE A 28 -17.93 17.03 -0.73
C PHE A 28 -19.25 16.95 -1.51
N TYR A 29 -19.39 15.92 -2.35
CA TYR A 29 -20.62 15.67 -3.11
C TYR A 29 -21.78 15.33 -2.18
N ALA A 30 -21.58 14.44 -1.22
CA ALA A 30 -22.61 14.07 -0.25
C ALA A 30 -23.01 15.25 0.64
N PHE A 31 -22.04 16.07 1.07
CA PHE A 31 -22.31 17.32 1.79
C PHE A 31 -23.17 18.28 0.97
N SER A 32 -22.81 18.51 -0.30
CA SER A 32 -23.55 19.41 -1.19
C SER A 32 -24.97 18.91 -1.45
N LEU A 33 -25.15 17.59 -1.62
CA LEU A 33 -26.45 16.98 -1.86
C LEU A 33 -27.37 17.06 -0.64
N LEU A 34 -26.82 16.90 0.57
CA LEU A 34 -27.59 16.95 1.83
C LEU A 34 -27.66 18.35 2.47
N SER A 35 -26.90 19.32 1.96
CA SER A 35 -26.96 20.73 2.38
C SER A 35 -28.37 21.31 2.47
N PRO A 36 -29.30 21.07 1.51
CA PRO A 36 -30.67 21.61 1.61
C PRO A 36 -31.51 20.93 2.70
N PHE A 37 -31.12 19.75 3.19
CA PHE A 37 -31.83 19.03 4.26
C PHE A 37 -31.39 19.44 5.68
N GLY A 38 -30.40 20.34 5.78
CA GLY A 38 -29.93 20.91 7.04
C GLY A 38 -28.49 20.52 7.38
N PHE A 39 -27.87 21.32 8.26
CA PHE A 39 -26.45 21.19 8.59
C PHE A 39 -26.07 19.81 9.16
N PHE A 40 -26.86 19.27 10.10
CA PHE A 40 -26.58 17.96 10.69
C PHE A 40 -26.68 16.82 9.67
N ALA A 41 -27.67 16.89 8.77
CA ALA A 41 -27.82 15.91 7.70
C ALA A 41 -26.64 15.99 6.72
N ALA A 42 -26.18 17.20 6.36
CA ALA A 42 -25.02 17.40 5.50
C ALA A 42 -23.72 16.86 6.13
N LEU A 43 -23.53 17.06 7.44
CA LEU A 43 -22.36 16.54 8.17
C LEU A 43 -22.33 15.01 8.20
N LEU A 44 -23.48 14.37 8.48
CA LEU A 44 -23.62 12.92 8.40
C LEU A 44 -23.41 12.42 6.97
N GLY A 45 -23.96 13.11 5.98
CA GLY A 45 -23.76 12.81 4.56
C GLY A 45 -22.29 12.85 4.16
N MET A 46 -21.54 13.86 4.61
CA MET A 46 -20.09 13.97 4.39
C MET A 46 -19.35 12.74 4.93
N PHE A 47 -19.66 12.33 6.16
CA PHE A 47 -19.05 11.16 6.79
C PHE A 47 -19.41 9.84 6.09
N LEU A 48 -20.64 9.68 5.61
CA LEU A 48 -21.02 8.52 4.82
C LEU A 48 -20.40 8.54 3.42
N GLY A 49 -20.26 9.73 2.82
CA GLY A 49 -19.73 9.91 1.47
C GLY A 49 -18.24 9.58 1.33
N MET A 50 -17.46 9.70 2.41
CA MET A 50 -16.04 9.33 2.43
C MET A 50 -15.79 7.82 2.58
N LEU A 51 -16.76 7.05 3.11
CA LEU A 51 -16.63 5.61 3.34
C LEU A 51 -16.16 4.82 2.10
N PRO A 52 -16.78 4.96 0.90
CA PRO A 52 -16.34 4.21 -0.27
C PRO A 52 -14.90 4.52 -0.68
N GLY A 53 -14.46 5.78 -0.55
CA GLY A 53 -13.08 6.17 -0.82
C GLY A 53 -12.11 5.56 0.19
N PHE A 54 -12.47 5.53 1.47
CA PHE A 54 -11.65 4.89 2.51
C PHE A 54 -11.54 3.38 2.35
N VAL A 55 -12.59 2.70 1.92
CA VAL A 55 -12.51 1.27 1.58
C VAL A 55 -11.45 1.05 0.50
N LEU A 56 -11.43 1.87 -0.55
CA LEU A 56 -10.40 1.78 -1.59
C LEU A 56 -8.99 2.12 -1.09
N VAL A 57 -8.84 3.12 -0.22
CA VAL A 57 -7.55 3.45 0.42
C VAL A 57 -7.01 2.24 1.18
N VAL A 58 -7.84 1.58 1.99
CA VAL A 58 -7.41 0.40 2.77
C VAL A 58 -7.00 -0.76 1.86
N ILE A 59 -7.74 -1.00 0.77
CA ILE A 59 -7.39 -2.05 -0.19
C ILE A 59 -6.05 -1.74 -0.88
N CYS A 60 -5.82 -0.50 -1.27
CA CYS A 60 -4.56 -0.08 -1.88
C CYS A 60 -3.39 -0.21 -0.89
N GLU A 61 -3.58 0.20 0.36
CA GLU A 61 -2.58 0.09 1.42
C GLU A 61 -2.23 -1.39 1.69
N LEU A 62 -3.25 -2.26 1.74
CA LEU A 62 -3.04 -3.69 1.91
C LEU A 62 -2.26 -4.29 0.73
N ALA A 63 -2.58 -3.88 -0.51
CA ALA A 63 -1.82 -4.30 -1.68
C ALA A 63 -0.34 -3.86 -1.58
N HIS A 64 -0.09 -2.63 -1.15
CA HIS A 64 1.25 -2.09 -0.99
C HIS A 64 2.06 -2.88 0.04
N LEU A 65 1.47 -3.17 1.21
CA LEU A 65 2.07 -4.00 2.27
C LEU A 65 2.41 -5.42 1.79
N GLN A 66 1.55 -6.03 0.98
CA GLN A 66 1.81 -7.37 0.45
C GLN A 66 3.00 -7.39 -0.51
N PHE A 67 3.13 -6.37 -1.36
CA PHE A 67 4.28 -6.24 -2.26
C PHE A 67 5.57 -6.04 -1.49
N GLU A 68 5.57 -5.18 -0.48
CA GLU A 68 6.74 -4.93 0.36
C GLU A 68 7.18 -6.20 1.09
N LYS A 69 6.23 -6.93 1.69
CA LYS A 69 6.50 -8.22 2.35
C LYS A 69 7.10 -9.25 1.39
N PHE A 70 6.58 -9.35 0.16
CA PHE A 70 7.14 -10.24 -0.85
C PHE A 70 8.59 -9.89 -1.21
N HIS A 71 8.87 -8.60 -1.31
CA HIS A 71 10.21 -8.11 -1.64
C HIS A 71 11.20 -8.38 -0.50
N GLU A 72 10.76 -8.17 0.74
CA GLU A 72 11.56 -8.43 1.92
C GLU A 72 11.87 -9.92 2.07
N LEU A 73 10.88 -10.80 1.89
CA LEU A 73 11.07 -12.25 1.90
C LEU A 73 12.09 -12.70 0.86
N LYS A 74 11.98 -12.21 -0.38
CA LYS A 74 12.95 -12.51 -1.44
C LYS A 74 14.36 -12.07 -1.08
N LYS A 75 14.50 -10.90 -0.46
CA LYS A 75 15.80 -10.40 0.01
C LYS A 75 16.36 -11.27 1.15
N GLN A 76 15.52 -11.69 2.08
CA GLN A 76 15.91 -12.59 3.17
C GLN A 76 16.38 -13.94 2.64
N THR A 77 15.68 -14.54 1.68
CA THR A 77 16.11 -15.81 1.04
C THR A 77 17.45 -15.67 0.34
N ALA A 78 17.66 -14.59 -0.42
CA ALA A 78 18.94 -14.35 -1.11
C ALA A 78 20.11 -14.13 -0.14
N LEU A 79 19.86 -13.50 1.02
CA LEU A 79 20.88 -13.36 2.07
C LEU A 79 21.18 -14.69 2.75
N LEU A 80 20.15 -15.53 2.97
CA LEU A 80 20.31 -16.85 3.56
C LEU A 80 21.16 -17.77 2.66
N GLU A 81 20.93 -17.73 1.35
CA GLU A 81 21.71 -18.46 0.36
C GLU A 81 23.19 -18.03 0.37
N GLN A 82 23.47 -16.73 0.42
CA GLN A 82 24.84 -16.20 0.50
C GLN A 82 25.57 -16.63 1.78
N ILE A 83 24.85 -16.65 2.92
CA ILE A 83 25.43 -17.11 4.20
C ILE A 83 25.73 -18.60 4.14
N LEU A 84 24.83 -19.41 3.56
CA LEU A 84 25.01 -20.85 3.38
C LEU A 84 26.23 -21.16 2.50
N GLU A 85 26.36 -20.44 1.38
CA GLU A 85 27.51 -20.58 0.46
C GLU A 85 28.81 -20.24 1.18
N ASN A 86 28.90 -19.08 1.83
CA ASN A 86 30.10 -18.68 2.58
C ASN A 86 30.47 -19.67 3.69
N SER A 87 29.48 -20.21 4.42
CA SER A 87 29.73 -21.20 5.48
C SER A 87 30.24 -22.54 4.95
N ASN A 88 29.81 -22.99 3.75
CA ASN A 88 30.35 -24.19 3.10
C ASN A 88 31.76 -23.95 2.56
N ASN A 89 32.06 -22.73 2.11
CA ASN A 89 33.37 -22.35 1.61
C ASN A 89 34.39 -22.32 2.77
N ASP A 90 34.01 -21.84 3.95
CA ASP A 90 34.88 -21.84 5.14
C ASP A 90 35.16 -23.27 5.66
N THR A 91 34.20 -24.20 5.60
CA THR A 91 34.42 -25.59 6.02
C THR A 91 35.32 -26.37 5.07
N THR A 92 35.33 -26.05 3.77
CA THR A 92 36.26 -26.67 2.81
C THR A 92 37.70 -26.19 2.95
N ILE A 93 37.92 -24.95 3.42
CA ILE A 93 39.28 -24.42 3.68
C ILE A 93 39.85 -24.92 5.02
N SER A 94 39.00 -25.27 6.00
CA SER A 94 39.47 -25.83 7.28
C SER A 94 39.88 -27.31 7.23
N HIS A 95 39.59 -28.02 6.13
CA HIS A 95 39.87 -29.46 5.98
C HIS A 95 41.04 -29.78 5.03
N ASN A 96 41.78 -28.76 4.55
CA ASN A 96 42.98 -28.89 3.73
C ASN A 96 44.14 -28.08 4.31
#